data_AF-A0AAX4K7R2-F1
#
_entry.id   AF-A0AAX4K7R2-F1
#
_cell.length_a   1.000
_cell.length_b   1.000
_cell.length_c   1.000
_cell.angle_alpha   90.00
_cell.angle_beta   90.00
_cell.angle_gamma   90.00
#
_symmetry.space_group_name_H-M   'P 1'
#
loop_
_entity.id
_entity.type
_entity.pdbx_description
1 polymer ?
#
loop_
_entity_poly.entity_id
_entity_poly.type
_entity_poly.pdbx_seq_one_letter_code
_entity_poly.pdbx_strand_id
1 'polypeptide(L)'
;MKDLVSALSLGAEAILRSDEGCLDIAKETEEVARYIAHNLDERGELVDMEDDETIFEALSTFWDGLAQSFDPSQAADNDSKGWASEDSRIQLALALGKLERNLIAGLQSFQNRAEQHEVSIRRLIFNITTFVRIEDHKFFTLQSVLAQLLCNLISPSSSQSGADRMGDKYLRVYLSGRREDDVILRLLDSRDTKTNHATLHLLNNIVRGGEARLKLLLSEPGIRWLSKILNRMDEWVEIHDGLFELGASMFNSLIDLSLHPQLFDLLGTTSEVITPSQTVLLKILDSHLSSSPLSPPSPSPHLFLIPLFHNLARYTTISINSGQDDPRLPKVFEGLILVCEGLSAIGLSVQARKDSKEAVGDLGGDEAMIKVMKNGKDGDGVVKPSIELLRSLDTFFPRINPRIQSTSSATITPISEELKPFSNLKRNIVQLLGVLTFEDTSVGDQVRGCEGIQLILGMTEIDENNPYLREHALLCVRNLMLNNPENQAIITQMNPVGVLSPENGEILPVPEKMKKKP
;
A
#
# COMPACT_ATOMS: atom_id res chain seq x y z
N MET A 1 -35.09 23.28 -14.76
CA MET A 1 -34.73 22.17 -15.67
C MET A 1 -35.21 22.46 -17.08
N LYS A 2 -36.51 22.65 -17.33
CA LYS A 2 -37.04 22.94 -18.68
C LYS A 2 -36.41 24.17 -19.34
N ASP A 3 -36.27 25.26 -18.58
CA ASP A 3 -35.63 26.49 -19.07
C ASP A 3 -34.17 26.24 -19.50
N LEU A 4 -33.40 25.54 -18.64
CA LEU A 4 -32.03 25.14 -18.94
C LEU A 4 -31.93 24.24 -20.18
N VAL A 5 -32.83 23.25 -20.33
CA VAL A 5 -32.87 22.41 -21.55
C VAL A 5 -33.08 23.28 -22.77
N SER A 6 -34.05 24.20 -22.73
CA SER A 6 -34.30 25.15 -23.83
C SER A 6 -33.10 26.06 -24.12
N ALA A 7 -32.36 26.48 -23.08
CA ALA A 7 -31.17 27.31 -23.24
C ALA A 7 -30.01 26.52 -23.89
N LEU A 8 -29.85 25.25 -23.53
CA LEU A 8 -28.86 24.35 -24.15
C LEU A 8 -29.23 24.01 -25.61
N SER A 9 -30.53 23.98 -25.95
CA SER A 9 -31.00 23.78 -27.32
C SER A 9 -30.63 24.89 -28.30
N LEU A 10 -30.12 26.04 -27.82
CA LEU A 10 -29.51 27.07 -28.69
C LEU A 10 -28.26 26.57 -29.43
N GLY A 11 -27.70 25.44 -29.00
CA GLY A 11 -26.64 24.70 -29.69
C GLY A 11 -25.25 24.96 -29.11
N ALA A 12 -24.54 23.87 -28.80
CA ALA A 12 -23.21 23.93 -28.18
C ALA A 12 -22.20 24.78 -28.97
N GLU A 13 -22.25 24.76 -30.30
CA GLU A 13 -21.30 25.49 -31.14
C GLU A 13 -21.40 27.01 -30.97
N ALA A 14 -22.62 27.56 -30.91
CA ALA A 14 -22.82 28.99 -30.74
C ALA A 14 -22.36 29.45 -29.34
N ILE A 15 -22.68 28.66 -28.32
CA ILE A 15 -22.34 28.96 -26.93
C ILE A 15 -20.84 28.87 -26.69
N LEU A 16 -20.17 27.82 -27.18
CA LEU A 16 -18.73 27.61 -26.98
C LEU A 16 -17.85 28.62 -27.71
N ARG A 17 -18.41 29.42 -28.62
CA ARG A 17 -17.73 30.50 -29.34
C ARG A 17 -18.00 31.90 -28.76
N SER A 18 -18.77 31.99 -27.67
CA SER A 18 -19.11 33.26 -27.01
C SER A 18 -18.76 33.19 -25.51
N ASP A 19 -17.95 34.13 -25.04
CA ASP A 19 -17.64 34.24 -23.60
C ASP A 19 -18.92 34.50 -22.79
N GLU A 20 -19.76 35.42 -23.23
CA GLU A 20 -21.06 35.72 -22.62
C GLU A 20 -21.96 34.48 -22.61
N GLY A 21 -22.06 33.79 -23.75
CA GLY A 21 -22.86 32.56 -23.85
C GLY A 21 -22.37 31.45 -22.91
N CYS A 22 -21.05 31.24 -22.82
CA CYS A 22 -20.47 30.28 -21.89
C CYS A 22 -20.79 30.63 -20.43
N LEU A 23 -20.63 31.91 -20.04
CA LEU A 23 -20.82 32.36 -18.67
C LEU A 23 -22.29 32.37 -18.24
N ASP A 24 -23.20 32.75 -19.14
CA ASP A 24 -24.64 32.77 -18.86
C ASP A 24 -25.16 31.34 -18.65
N ILE A 25 -24.82 30.42 -19.55
CA ILE A 25 -25.21 29.01 -19.42
C ILE A 25 -24.54 28.38 -18.19
N ALA A 26 -23.26 28.69 -17.92
CA ALA A 26 -22.58 28.20 -16.72
C ALA A 26 -23.30 28.64 -15.44
N LYS A 27 -23.74 29.90 -15.38
CA LYS A 27 -24.47 30.44 -14.23
C LYS A 27 -25.81 29.74 -14.02
N GLU A 28 -26.63 29.63 -15.06
CA GLU A 28 -27.93 28.95 -14.98
C GLU A 28 -27.76 27.48 -14.60
N THR A 29 -26.79 26.80 -15.21
CA THR A 29 -26.45 25.40 -14.92
C THR A 29 -26.01 25.21 -13.47
N GLU A 30 -25.18 26.10 -12.94
CA GLU A 30 -24.71 26.03 -11.55
C GLU A 30 -25.86 26.21 -10.54
N GLU A 31 -26.83 27.08 -10.83
CA GLU A 31 -28.03 27.24 -10.00
C GLU A 31 -28.85 25.94 -9.93
N VAL A 32 -29.07 25.30 -11.09
CA VAL A 32 -29.77 24.00 -11.16
C VAL A 32 -28.96 22.89 -10.47
N ALA A 33 -27.65 22.81 -10.73
CA ALA A 33 -26.76 21.83 -10.10
C ALA A 33 -26.77 21.96 -8.57
N ARG A 34 -26.78 23.20 -8.05
CA ARG A 34 -26.88 23.48 -6.62
C ARG A 34 -28.22 23.05 -6.07
N TYR A 35 -29.33 23.33 -6.76
CA TYR A 35 -30.65 22.87 -6.34
C TYR A 35 -30.70 21.34 -6.23
N ILE A 36 -30.21 20.61 -7.23
CA ILE A 36 -30.18 19.14 -7.22
C ILE A 36 -29.31 18.62 -6.08
N ALA A 37 -28.17 19.25 -5.79
CA ALA A 37 -27.30 18.85 -4.68
C ALA A 37 -28.00 18.92 -3.32
N HIS A 38 -28.92 19.88 -3.13
CA HIS A 38 -29.70 20.02 -1.88
C HIS A 38 -30.94 19.13 -1.84
N ASN A 39 -31.42 18.67 -3.00
CA ASN A 39 -32.66 17.90 -3.15
C ASN A 39 -32.39 16.61 -3.92
N LEU A 40 -31.38 15.86 -3.51
CA LEU A 40 -30.98 14.65 -4.23
C LEU A 40 -32.16 13.70 -4.38
N ASP A 41 -32.93 13.44 -3.33
CA ASP A 41 -34.03 12.46 -3.34
C ASP A 41 -35.13 12.78 -4.38
N GLU A 42 -35.28 14.05 -4.76
CA GLU A 42 -36.28 14.52 -5.73
C GLU A 42 -35.75 14.54 -7.19
N ARG A 43 -34.44 14.30 -7.39
CA ARG A 43 -33.78 14.48 -8.70
C ARG A 43 -34.36 13.62 -9.82
N GLY A 44 -34.92 12.46 -9.47
CA GLY A 44 -35.57 11.55 -10.41
C GLY A 44 -36.83 12.12 -11.05
N GLU A 45 -37.49 13.10 -10.40
CA GLU A 45 -38.71 13.75 -10.88
C GLU A 45 -38.42 14.95 -11.79
N LEU A 46 -37.16 15.41 -11.84
CA LEU A 46 -36.77 16.61 -12.57
C LEU A 46 -36.57 16.36 -14.07
N VAL A 47 -36.37 15.10 -14.47
CA VAL A 47 -36.12 14.69 -15.84
C VAL A 47 -37.12 13.62 -16.21
N ASP A 48 -37.99 13.93 -17.16
CA ASP A 48 -38.85 12.92 -17.78
C ASP A 48 -38.01 12.11 -18.78
N MET A 49 -37.85 10.82 -18.52
CA MET A 49 -37.06 9.93 -19.37
C MET A 49 -37.84 9.44 -20.59
N GLU A 50 -39.14 9.73 -20.67
CA GLU A 50 -39.98 9.40 -21.83
C GLU A 50 -39.96 10.51 -22.91
N ASP A 51 -39.43 11.70 -22.60
CA ASP A 51 -39.25 12.79 -23.55
C ASP A 51 -38.12 12.48 -24.56
N ASP A 52 -38.35 12.78 -25.85
CA ASP A 52 -37.35 12.58 -26.93
C ASP A 52 -36.13 13.52 -26.81
N GLU A 53 -36.30 14.68 -26.15
CA GLU A 53 -35.26 15.68 -25.89
C GLU A 53 -35.07 15.89 -24.39
N THR A 54 -34.34 15.00 -23.73
CA THR A 54 -33.97 15.17 -22.32
C THR A 54 -32.72 16.05 -22.18
N ILE A 55 -32.39 16.40 -20.93
CA ILE A 55 -31.15 17.10 -20.60
C ILE A 55 -29.90 16.34 -21.07
N PHE A 56 -29.94 15.00 -21.17
CA PHE A 56 -28.78 14.21 -21.58
C PHE A 56 -28.46 14.37 -23.08
N GLU A 57 -29.46 14.46 -23.96
CA GLU A 57 -29.26 14.72 -25.38
C GLU A 57 -28.67 16.12 -25.59
N ALA A 58 -29.16 17.10 -24.83
CA ALA A 58 -28.60 18.45 -24.85
C ALA A 58 -27.10 18.42 -24.45
N LEU A 59 -26.77 17.75 -23.34
CA LEU A 59 -25.39 17.64 -22.83
C LEU A 59 -24.41 16.96 -23.80
N SER A 60 -24.87 16.01 -24.63
CA SER A 60 -24.01 15.30 -25.58
C SER A 60 -23.19 16.24 -26.47
N THR A 61 -23.86 17.23 -27.08
CA THR A 61 -23.21 18.18 -28.00
C THR A 61 -22.23 19.10 -27.27
N PHE A 62 -22.50 19.43 -26.01
CA PHE A 62 -21.60 20.24 -25.18
C PHE A 62 -20.36 19.47 -24.77
N TRP A 63 -20.48 18.20 -24.40
CA TRP A 63 -19.31 17.39 -24.05
C TRP A 63 -18.38 17.19 -25.23
N ASP A 64 -18.93 16.92 -26.42
CA ASP A 64 -18.15 16.82 -27.66
C ASP A 64 -17.44 18.14 -27.99
N GLY A 65 -18.17 19.26 -27.94
CA GLY A 65 -17.63 20.58 -28.21
C GLY A 65 -16.57 21.00 -27.19
N LEU A 66 -16.79 20.74 -25.90
CA LEU A 66 -15.81 21.01 -24.84
C LEU A 66 -14.55 20.18 -25.06
N ALA A 67 -14.67 18.86 -25.26
CA ALA A 67 -13.53 17.99 -25.52
C ALA A 67 -12.73 18.48 -26.74
N GLN A 68 -13.40 18.87 -27.82
CA GLN A 68 -12.74 19.42 -29.01
C GLN A 68 -12.05 20.76 -28.72
N SER A 69 -12.73 21.69 -28.04
CA SER A 69 -12.21 23.03 -27.78
C SER A 69 -10.96 23.02 -26.88
N PHE A 70 -10.81 21.99 -26.04
CA PHE A 70 -9.65 21.84 -25.14
C PHE A 70 -8.49 21.04 -25.74
N ASP A 71 -8.62 20.53 -26.97
CA ASP A 71 -7.59 19.71 -27.63
C ASP A 71 -6.28 20.51 -27.84
N PRO A 72 -5.17 20.14 -27.16
CA PRO A 72 -3.93 20.90 -27.24
C PRO A 72 -3.25 20.80 -28.60
N SER A 73 -3.56 19.76 -29.41
CA SER A 73 -3.02 19.65 -30.77
C SER A 73 -3.59 20.71 -31.71
N GLN A 74 -4.74 21.30 -31.35
CA GLN A 74 -5.41 22.34 -32.11
C GLN A 74 -5.15 23.72 -31.52
N ALA A 75 -4.20 23.90 -30.60
CA ALA A 75 -3.97 25.18 -29.93
C ALA A 75 -3.76 26.37 -30.90
N ALA A 76 -2.98 26.17 -31.98
CA ALA A 76 -2.77 27.19 -33.00
C ALA A 76 -4.04 27.49 -33.83
N ASP A 77 -4.89 26.48 -34.03
CA ASP A 77 -6.16 26.63 -34.75
C ASP A 77 -7.28 27.15 -33.84
N ASN A 78 -7.21 26.92 -32.52
CA ASN A 78 -8.24 27.30 -31.56
C ASN A 78 -8.38 28.82 -31.47
N ASP A 79 -7.27 29.55 -31.59
CA ASP A 79 -7.26 31.01 -31.70
C ASP A 79 -7.92 31.49 -33.02
N SER A 80 -7.88 30.67 -34.08
CA SER A 80 -8.51 30.97 -35.37
C SER A 80 -9.96 30.48 -35.52
N LYS A 81 -10.37 29.47 -34.73
CA LYS A 81 -11.71 28.87 -34.72
C LYS A 81 -12.74 29.71 -33.97
N GLY A 82 -12.27 30.69 -33.19
CA GLY A 82 -13.13 31.63 -32.46
C GLY A 82 -13.82 30.98 -31.26
N TRP A 83 -13.16 30.04 -30.58
CA TRP A 83 -13.66 29.57 -29.28
C TRP A 83 -13.67 30.71 -28.26
N ALA A 84 -14.61 30.63 -27.31
CA ALA A 84 -14.59 31.46 -26.12
C ALA A 84 -13.27 31.28 -25.36
N SER A 85 -12.95 32.23 -24.48
CA SER A 85 -11.76 32.16 -23.64
C SER A 85 -11.72 30.86 -22.85
N GLU A 86 -10.50 30.40 -22.56
CA GLU A 86 -10.31 29.14 -21.83
C GLU A 86 -10.99 29.17 -20.46
N ASP A 87 -10.97 30.31 -19.77
CA ASP A 87 -11.60 30.50 -18.46
C ASP A 87 -13.13 30.36 -18.52
N SER A 88 -13.78 30.98 -19.54
CA SER A 88 -15.22 30.84 -19.73
C SER A 88 -15.61 29.38 -20.02
N ARG A 89 -14.82 28.69 -20.84
CA ARG A 89 -15.05 27.26 -21.15
C ARG A 89 -14.80 26.36 -19.94
N ILE A 90 -13.84 26.68 -19.08
CA ILE A 90 -13.62 25.97 -17.81
C ILE A 90 -14.85 26.13 -16.91
N GLN A 91 -15.40 27.34 -16.78
CA GLN A 91 -16.59 27.60 -15.96
C GLN A 91 -17.80 26.84 -16.48
N LEU A 92 -18.01 26.82 -17.80
CA LEU A 92 -19.07 26.04 -18.43
C LEU A 92 -18.89 24.54 -18.18
N ALA A 93 -17.70 23.99 -18.46
CA ALA A 93 -17.41 22.57 -18.22
C ALA A 93 -17.60 22.17 -16.75
N LEU A 94 -17.22 23.07 -15.83
CA LEU A 94 -17.37 22.85 -14.40
C LEU A 94 -18.85 22.80 -13.98
N ALA A 95 -19.66 23.74 -14.46
CA ALA A 95 -21.08 23.79 -14.15
C ALA A 95 -21.82 22.56 -14.70
N LEU A 96 -21.57 22.20 -15.98
CA LEU A 96 -22.15 21.01 -16.60
C LEU A 96 -21.71 19.73 -15.90
N GLY A 97 -20.42 19.64 -15.52
CA GLY A 97 -19.90 18.50 -14.78
C GLY A 97 -20.56 18.31 -13.43
N LYS A 98 -20.80 19.40 -12.69
CA LYS A 98 -21.54 19.36 -11.41
C LYS A 98 -23.00 18.96 -11.61
N LEU A 99 -23.67 19.52 -12.61
CA LEU A 99 -25.06 19.20 -12.94
C LEU A 99 -25.23 17.70 -13.18
N GLU A 100 -24.47 17.17 -14.13
CA GLU A 100 -24.61 15.77 -14.52
C GLU A 100 -24.17 14.81 -13.41
N ARG A 101 -23.08 15.12 -12.70
CA ARG A 101 -22.61 14.33 -11.56
C ARG A 101 -23.69 14.18 -10.50
N ASN A 102 -24.44 15.26 -10.24
CA ASN A 102 -25.52 15.27 -9.25
C ASN A 102 -26.76 14.54 -9.75
N LEU A 103 -27.12 14.69 -11.04
CA LEU A 103 -28.26 13.99 -11.65
C LEU A 103 -28.09 12.46 -11.56
N ILE A 104 -26.94 11.95 -12.00
CA ILE A 104 -26.73 10.51 -12.16
C ILE A 104 -26.42 9.78 -10.85
N ALA A 105 -26.07 10.51 -9.78
CA ALA A 105 -25.62 9.92 -8.51
C ALA A 105 -26.61 8.84 -8.03
N GLY A 106 -26.22 7.56 -8.03
CA GLY A 106 -27.06 6.47 -7.55
C GLY A 106 -28.36 6.17 -8.34
N LEU A 107 -28.56 6.73 -9.53
CA LEU A 107 -29.73 6.44 -10.38
C LEU A 107 -29.33 5.71 -11.66
N GLN A 108 -29.59 4.41 -11.73
CA GLN A 108 -29.18 3.57 -12.86
C GLN A 108 -29.79 3.99 -14.20
N SER A 109 -31.05 4.45 -14.22
CA SER A 109 -31.71 4.93 -15.44
C SER A 109 -30.97 6.14 -16.04
N PHE A 110 -30.57 7.09 -15.19
CA PHE A 110 -29.85 8.29 -15.60
C PHE A 110 -28.41 7.96 -15.99
N GLN A 111 -27.74 7.07 -15.24
CA GLN A 111 -26.42 6.53 -15.64
C GLN A 111 -26.47 5.91 -17.04
N ASN A 112 -27.48 5.06 -17.32
CA ASN A 112 -27.65 4.40 -18.62
C ASN A 112 -27.77 5.39 -19.76
N ARG A 113 -28.48 6.52 -19.57
CA ARG A 113 -28.59 7.56 -20.59
C ARG A 113 -27.28 8.34 -20.73
N ALA A 114 -26.66 8.72 -19.62
CA ALA A 114 -25.40 9.45 -19.55
C ALA A 114 -24.19 8.66 -20.07
N GLU A 115 -24.29 7.33 -20.22
CA GLU A 115 -23.22 6.47 -20.74
C GLU A 115 -22.64 7.00 -22.07
N GLN A 116 -23.48 7.61 -22.91
CA GLN A 116 -23.09 8.18 -24.20
C GLN A 116 -22.05 9.31 -24.06
N HIS A 117 -21.94 9.98 -22.91
CA HIS A 117 -21.02 11.08 -22.66
C HIS A 117 -19.63 10.64 -22.21
N GLU A 118 -19.45 9.37 -21.80
CA GLU A 118 -18.20 8.90 -21.19
C GLU A 118 -16.99 9.21 -22.07
N VAL A 119 -17.07 8.92 -23.37
CA VAL A 119 -15.94 9.08 -24.30
C VAL A 119 -15.49 10.53 -24.38
N SER A 120 -16.43 11.47 -24.34
CA SER A 120 -16.18 12.90 -24.48
C SER A 120 -15.69 13.49 -23.16
N ILE A 121 -16.25 13.05 -22.03
CA ILE A 121 -15.75 13.38 -20.68
C ILE A 121 -14.31 12.87 -20.52
N ARG A 122 -14.03 11.62 -20.90
CA ARG A 122 -12.68 11.03 -20.87
C ARG A 122 -11.71 11.80 -21.75
N ARG A 123 -12.12 12.16 -22.97
CA ARG A 123 -11.30 12.99 -23.87
C ARG A 123 -11.04 14.38 -23.29
N LEU A 124 -12.03 14.99 -22.64
CA LEU A 124 -11.86 16.27 -21.96
C LEU A 124 -10.83 16.16 -20.82
N ILE A 125 -10.96 15.15 -19.95
CA ILE A 125 -9.96 14.86 -18.90
C ILE A 125 -8.58 14.69 -19.52
N PHE A 126 -8.47 13.91 -20.59
CA PHE A 126 -7.22 13.73 -21.31
C PHE A 126 -6.66 15.09 -21.77
N ASN A 127 -7.47 15.96 -22.37
CA ASN A 127 -7.02 17.24 -22.90
C ASN A 127 -6.57 18.22 -21.80
N ILE A 128 -7.31 18.32 -20.69
CA ILE A 128 -6.98 19.23 -19.58
C ILE A 128 -5.85 18.72 -18.67
N THR A 129 -5.41 17.47 -18.84
CA THR A 129 -4.29 16.87 -18.10
C THR A 129 -3.04 16.66 -18.95
N THR A 130 -3.04 17.12 -20.20
CA THR A 130 -1.91 16.92 -21.13
C THR A 130 -0.82 17.98 -20.92
N PHE A 131 0.45 17.56 -20.98
CA PHE A 131 1.63 18.40 -20.76
C PHE A 131 1.60 19.09 -19.39
N VAL A 132 1.91 20.38 -19.33
CA VAL A 132 1.96 21.18 -18.09
C VAL A 132 0.58 21.41 -17.47
N ARG A 133 -0.52 21.10 -18.18
CA ARG A 133 -1.89 21.39 -17.73
C ARG A 133 -2.32 20.56 -16.52
N ILE A 134 -1.73 19.38 -16.31
CA ILE A 134 -1.99 18.58 -15.11
C ILE A 134 -1.59 19.32 -13.83
N GLU A 135 -0.58 20.20 -13.89
CA GLU A 135 -0.08 20.98 -12.75
C GLU A 135 -0.67 22.40 -12.68
N ASP A 136 -1.47 22.81 -13.68
CA ASP A 136 -2.07 24.13 -13.73
C ASP A 136 -3.31 24.20 -12.81
N HIS A 137 -3.20 25.03 -11.77
CA HIS A 137 -4.21 25.22 -10.72
C HIS A 137 -5.59 25.58 -11.27
N LYS A 138 -5.70 26.21 -12.44
CA LYS A 138 -7.00 26.57 -13.04
C LYS A 138 -7.84 25.34 -13.42
N PHE A 139 -7.20 24.18 -13.65
CA PHE A 139 -7.90 22.94 -13.98
C PHE A 139 -8.21 22.07 -12.76
N PHE A 140 -7.63 22.30 -11.58
CA PHE A 140 -7.74 21.36 -10.45
C PHE A 140 -9.20 21.10 -10.04
N THR A 141 -10.01 22.16 -9.93
CA THR A 141 -11.43 22.00 -9.60
C THR A 141 -12.18 21.21 -10.69
N LEU A 142 -11.85 21.46 -11.96
CA LEU A 142 -12.45 20.73 -13.08
C LEU A 142 -12.01 19.26 -13.10
N GLN A 143 -10.73 18.97 -12.89
CA GLN A 143 -10.19 17.61 -12.78
C GLN A 143 -10.93 16.82 -11.69
N SER A 144 -11.06 17.40 -10.49
CA SER A 144 -11.76 16.76 -9.38
C SER A 144 -13.25 16.52 -9.68
N VAL A 145 -13.96 17.50 -10.25
CA VAL A 145 -15.37 17.34 -10.60
C VAL A 145 -15.58 16.29 -11.69
N LEU A 146 -14.73 16.26 -12.72
CA LEU A 146 -14.83 15.25 -13.79
C LEU A 146 -14.48 13.84 -13.27
N ALA A 147 -13.52 13.71 -12.35
CA ALA A 147 -13.25 12.43 -11.68
C ALA A 147 -14.44 11.94 -10.86
N GLN A 148 -15.13 12.84 -10.13
CA GLN A 148 -16.36 12.51 -9.40
C GLN A 148 -17.52 12.19 -10.34
N LEU A 149 -17.63 12.89 -11.48
CA LEU A 149 -18.60 12.61 -12.52
C LEU A 149 -18.40 11.19 -13.06
N LEU A 150 -17.16 10.83 -13.43
CA LEU A 150 -16.84 9.46 -13.83
C LEU A 150 -17.18 8.46 -12.72
N CYS A 151 -16.91 8.78 -11.46
CA CYS A 151 -17.26 7.94 -10.31
C CYS A 151 -18.75 7.62 -10.27
N ASN A 152 -19.58 8.66 -10.35
CA ASN A 152 -21.03 8.49 -10.34
C ASN A 152 -21.56 7.87 -11.63
N LEU A 153 -20.85 8.00 -12.76
CA LEU A 153 -21.27 7.46 -14.06
C LEU A 153 -21.02 5.96 -14.17
N ILE A 154 -19.81 5.50 -13.83
CA ILE A 154 -19.37 4.12 -14.15
C ILE A 154 -19.37 3.18 -12.95
N SER A 155 -19.47 3.70 -11.73
CA SER A 155 -19.52 2.84 -10.53
C SER A 155 -20.87 2.14 -10.41
N PRO A 156 -20.89 0.89 -9.90
CA PRO A 156 -22.14 0.16 -9.67
C PRO A 156 -23.07 0.92 -8.73
N SER A 157 -24.27 1.26 -9.20
CA SER A 157 -25.26 2.04 -8.43
C SER A 157 -26.05 1.20 -7.42
N SER A 158 -26.08 -0.11 -7.60
CA SER A 158 -26.82 -1.06 -6.74
C SER A 158 -26.25 -2.47 -6.85
N SER A 159 -26.72 -3.39 -6.00
CA SER A 159 -26.37 -4.82 -6.08
C SER A 159 -27.23 -5.60 -7.07
N GLN A 160 -28.04 -4.92 -7.90
CA GLN A 160 -28.91 -5.58 -8.87
C GLN A 160 -28.09 -6.11 -10.06
N SER A 161 -28.60 -7.18 -10.68
CA SER A 161 -27.97 -7.75 -11.88
C SER A 161 -27.88 -6.69 -12.99
N GLY A 162 -26.68 -6.51 -13.56
CA GLY A 162 -26.40 -5.54 -14.61
C GLY A 162 -25.87 -4.18 -14.14
N ALA A 163 -25.93 -3.87 -12.83
CA ALA A 163 -25.38 -2.61 -12.29
C ALA A 163 -23.85 -2.52 -12.46
N ASP A 164 -23.16 -3.65 -12.50
CA ASP A 164 -21.70 -3.71 -12.71
C ASP A 164 -21.27 -3.56 -14.18
N ARG A 165 -22.21 -3.59 -15.13
CA ARG A 165 -21.93 -3.62 -16.58
C ARG A 165 -21.00 -2.49 -17.02
N MET A 166 -21.26 -1.27 -16.54
CA MET A 166 -20.45 -0.11 -16.88
C MET A 166 -19.08 -0.17 -16.24
N GLY A 167 -19.00 -0.54 -14.96
CA GLY A 167 -17.72 -0.72 -14.26
C GLY A 167 -16.82 -1.74 -14.98
N ASP A 168 -17.39 -2.87 -15.38
CA ASP A 168 -16.67 -3.92 -16.14
C ASP A 168 -16.20 -3.42 -17.51
N LYS A 169 -17.07 -2.71 -18.24
CA LYS A 169 -16.76 -2.16 -19.57
C LYS A 169 -15.65 -1.13 -19.48
N TYR A 170 -15.81 -0.10 -18.65
CA TYR A 170 -14.91 1.05 -18.64
C TYR A 170 -13.60 0.78 -17.90
N LEU A 171 -13.58 -0.13 -16.92
CA LEU A 171 -12.30 -0.60 -16.35
C LEU A 171 -11.42 -1.23 -17.44
N ARG A 172 -12.00 -2.03 -18.36
CA ARG A 172 -11.24 -2.60 -19.50
C ARG A 172 -10.79 -1.54 -20.50
N VAL A 173 -11.59 -0.51 -20.73
CA VAL A 173 -11.20 0.62 -21.59
C VAL A 173 -10.00 1.34 -20.97
N TYR A 174 -10.07 1.68 -19.68
CA TYR A 174 -9.01 2.45 -19.02
C TYR A 174 -7.74 1.63 -18.82
N LEU A 175 -7.86 0.30 -18.73
CA LEU A 175 -6.73 -0.64 -18.70
C LEU A 175 -6.30 -1.12 -20.10
N SER A 176 -6.74 -0.47 -21.18
CA SER A 176 -6.40 -0.89 -22.55
C SER A 176 -4.92 -0.67 -22.90
N GLY A 177 -4.24 0.20 -22.16
CA GLY A 177 -2.86 0.64 -22.45
C GLY A 177 -2.77 1.65 -23.61
N ARG A 178 -3.90 2.07 -24.19
CA ARG A 178 -3.92 3.15 -25.17
C ARG A 178 -3.78 4.50 -24.48
N ARG A 179 -2.94 5.36 -25.04
CA ARG A 179 -2.64 6.68 -24.48
C ARG A 179 -3.90 7.50 -24.23
N GLU A 180 -4.85 7.50 -25.15
CA GLU A 180 -6.12 8.23 -25.04
C GLU A 180 -7.06 7.72 -23.92
N ASP A 181 -6.79 6.53 -23.38
CA ASP A 181 -7.57 5.92 -22.30
C ASP A 181 -6.91 6.05 -20.91
N ASP A 182 -5.68 6.58 -20.82
CA ASP A 182 -4.86 6.68 -19.60
C ASP A 182 -5.34 7.76 -18.60
N VAL A 183 -6.65 7.99 -18.49
CA VAL A 183 -7.19 9.07 -17.65
C VAL A 183 -7.02 8.82 -16.16
N ILE A 184 -7.12 7.58 -15.69
CA ILE A 184 -6.90 7.26 -14.27
C ILE A 184 -5.46 7.56 -13.87
N LEU A 185 -4.50 7.08 -14.66
CA LEU A 185 -3.07 7.29 -14.39
C LEU A 185 -2.74 8.78 -14.30
N ARG A 186 -3.31 9.58 -15.22
CA ARG A 186 -3.16 11.03 -15.26
C ARG A 186 -3.83 11.76 -14.10
N LEU A 187 -5.01 11.33 -13.69
CA LEU A 187 -5.67 11.93 -12.52
C LEU A 187 -4.89 11.62 -11.23
N LEU A 188 -4.28 10.43 -11.13
CA LEU A 188 -3.36 10.08 -10.04
C LEU A 188 -2.03 10.88 -10.10
N ASP A 189 -1.66 11.48 -11.24
CA ASP A 189 -0.54 12.45 -11.38
C ASP A 189 -0.87 13.84 -10.86
N SER A 190 -2.15 14.16 -10.63
CA SER A 190 -2.52 15.46 -10.10
C SER A 190 -1.92 15.67 -8.71
N ARG A 191 -1.38 16.87 -8.48
CA ARG A 191 -0.92 17.31 -7.14
C ARG A 191 -2.08 17.79 -6.26
N ASP A 192 -3.28 17.92 -6.83
CA ASP A 192 -4.47 18.34 -6.10
C ASP A 192 -5.05 17.20 -5.25
N THR A 193 -5.12 17.41 -3.94
CA THR A 193 -5.68 16.45 -2.98
C THR A 193 -7.11 16.05 -3.32
N LYS A 194 -7.96 16.98 -3.79
CA LYS A 194 -9.37 16.68 -4.11
C LYS A 194 -9.50 15.82 -5.36
N THR A 195 -8.61 15.98 -6.34
CA THR A 195 -8.54 15.16 -7.54
C THR A 195 -8.11 13.74 -7.19
N ASN A 196 -7.10 13.58 -6.33
CA ASN A 196 -6.69 12.26 -5.84
C ASN A 196 -7.79 11.57 -5.04
N HIS A 197 -8.47 12.29 -4.14
CA HIS A 197 -9.61 11.76 -3.39
C HIS A 197 -10.70 11.21 -4.32
N ALA A 198 -11.12 12.02 -5.29
CA ALA A 198 -12.12 11.61 -6.27
C ALA A 198 -11.69 10.38 -7.07
N THR A 199 -10.41 10.31 -7.44
CA THR A 199 -9.85 9.22 -8.25
C THR A 199 -9.73 7.92 -7.45
N LEU A 200 -9.30 7.97 -6.19
CA LEU A 200 -9.27 6.79 -5.32
C LEU A 200 -10.69 6.31 -4.98
N HIS A 201 -11.63 7.23 -4.76
CA HIS A 201 -13.04 6.86 -4.58
C HIS A 201 -13.62 6.17 -5.82
N LEU A 202 -13.34 6.70 -7.01
CA LEU A 202 -13.70 6.08 -8.29
C LEU A 202 -13.16 4.64 -8.37
N LEU A 203 -11.86 4.46 -8.11
CA LEU A 203 -11.23 3.13 -8.18
C LEU A 203 -11.83 2.16 -7.16
N ASN A 204 -11.95 2.57 -5.90
CA ASN A 204 -12.55 1.75 -4.85
C ASN A 204 -13.99 1.34 -5.21
N ASN A 205 -14.81 2.28 -5.68
CA ASN A 205 -16.20 2.00 -6.03
C ASN A 205 -16.32 1.07 -7.25
N ILE A 206 -15.47 1.25 -8.25
CA ILE A 206 -15.45 0.36 -9.43
C ILE A 206 -15.08 -1.05 -9.01
N VAL A 207 -14.06 -1.25 -8.18
CA VAL A 207 -13.59 -2.62 -7.88
C VAL A 207 -14.33 -3.29 -6.73
N ARG A 208 -15.12 -2.54 -5.96
CA ARG A 208 -15.87 -3.03 -4.79
C ARG A 208 -16.65 -4.30 -5.12
N GLY A 209 -16.44 -5.35 -4.33
CA GLY A 209 -17.13 -6.63 -4.46
C GLY A 209 -16.90 -7.39 -5.77
N GLY A 210 -16.01 -6.91 -6.66
CA GLY A 210 -15.76 -7.49 -7.96
C GLY A 210 -14.39 -8.16 -8.04
N GLU A 211 -14.31 -9.46 -7.71
CA GLU A 211 -13.06 -10.24 -7.81
C GLU A 211 -12.44 -10.16 -9.22
N ALA A 212 -13.27 -10.26 -10.27
CA ALA A 212 -12.79 -10.15 -11.65
C ALA A 212 -12.17 -8.77 -11.95
N ARG A 213 -12.72 -7.69 -11.37
CA ARG A 213 -12.21 -6.33 -11.52
C ARG A 213 -10.90 -6.12 -10.76
N LEU A 214 -10.80 -6.65 -9.55
CA LEU A 214 -9.54 -6.66 -8.79
C LEU A 214 -8.44 -7.45 -9.52
N LYS A 215 -8.76 -8.61 -10.11
CA LYS A 215 -7.83 -9.36 -10.96
C LYS A 215 -7.40 -8.59 -12.21
N LEU A 216 -8.28 -7.79 -12.81
CA LEU A 216 -7.93 -6.93 -13.96
C LEU A 216 -6.89 -5.86 -13.60
N LEU A 217 -6.87 -5.35 -12.35
CA LEU A 217 -5.84 -4.41 -11.89
C LEU A 217 -4.42 -5.01 -11.88
N LEU A 218 -4.29 -6.35 -11.91
CA LEU A 218 -2.99 -7.02 -12.01
C LEU A 218 -2.46 -7.11 -13.46
N SER A 219 -3.13 -6.48 -14.42
CA SER A 219 -2.60 -6.26 -15.77
C SER A 219 -1.47 -5.24 -15.77
N GLU A 220 -0.64 -5.21 -16.82
CA GLU A 220 0.50 -4.29 -16.91
C GLU A 220 0.11 -2.81 -16.71
N PRO A 221 -0.96 -2.26 -17.35
CA PRO A 221 -1.41 -0.89 -17.06
C PRO A 221 -1.90 -0.70 -15.63
N GLY A 222 -2.59 -1.70 -15.07
CA GLY A 222 -3.12 -1.66 -13.70
C GLY A 222 -2.01 -1.65 -12.65
N ILE A 223 -0.92 -2.39 -12.87
CA ILE A 223 0.27 -2.37 -11.99
C ILE A 223 0.89 -0.98 -11.95
N ARG A 224 0.88 -0.22 -13.05
CA ARG A 224 1.34 1.18 -13.04
C ARG A 224 0.48 2.05 -12.12
N TRP A 225 -0.84 1.83 -12.11
CA TRP A 225 -1.75 2.54 -11.20
C TRP A 225 -1.47 2.17 -9.74
N LEU A 226 -1.39 0.87 -9.44
CA LEU A 226 -1.15 0.35 -8.10
C LEU A 226 0.21 0.82 -7.56
N SER A 227 1.28 0.74 -8.35
CA SER A 227 2.61 1.24 -7.96
C SER A 227 2.58 2.75 -7.68
N LYS A 228 1.86 3.53 -8.49
CA LYS A 228 1.73 4.97 -8.31
C LYS A 228 1.00 5.34 -7.03
N ILE A 229 -0.03 4.58 -6.66
CA ILE A 229 -0.74 4.74 -5.40
C ILE A 229 0.19 4.38 -4.23
N LEU A 230 0.87 3.22 -4.29
CA LEU A 230 1.83 2.79 -3.26
C LEU A 230 2.93 3.81 -3.02
N ASN A 231 3.50 4.39 -4.08
CA ASN A 231 4.59 5.36 -3.97
C ASN A 231 4.18 6.70 -3.34
N ARG A 232 2.88 6.93 -3.09
CA ARG A 232 2.35 8.12 -2.41
C ARG A 232 1.82 7.84 -1.01
N MET A 233 1.79 6.58 -0.58
CA MET A 233 1.22 6.21 0.73
C MET A 233 1.99 6.84 1.90
N ASP A 234 3.33 6.91 1.82
CA ASP A 234 4.15 7.54 2.86
C ASP A 234 3.88 9.06 2.95
N GLU A 235 3.58 9.74 1.83
CA GLU A 235 3.14 11.15 1.84
C GLU A 235 1.74 11.28 2.47
N TRP A 236 0.80 10.43 2.06
CA TRP A 236 -0.59 10.52 2.50
C TRP A 236 -0.79 10.16 3.98
N VAL A 237 0.02 9.27 4.54
CA VAL A 237 -0.05 8.93 5.98
C VAL A 237 0.37 10.11 6.86
N GLU A 238 1.30 10.96 6.40
CA GLU A 238 1.77 12.13 7.16
C GLU A 238 0.77 13.28 7.15
N ILE A 239 0.03 13.45 6.05
CA ILE A 239 -0.89 14.57 5.85
C ILE A 239 -2.24 14.36 6.58
N HIS A 240 -2.62 13.10 6.85
CA HIS A 240 -3.85 12.73 7.55
C HIS A 240 -5.14 13.28 6.92
N ASP A 241 -5.21 13.33 5.59
CA ASP A 241 -6.36 13.87 4.84
C ASP A 241 -7.39 12.81 4.39
N GLY A 242 -7.16 11.52 4.69
CA GLY A 242 -8.03 10.41 4.30
C GLY A 242 -7.58 9.64 3.04
N LEU A 243 -6.58 10.13 2.30
CA LEU A 243 -6.07 9.45 1.10
C LEU A 243 -5.39 8.12 1.43
N PHE A 244 -4.69 8.04 2.55
CA PHE A 244 -4.04 6.81 2.99
C PHE A 244 -5.06 5.69 3.20
N GLU A 245 -6.15 5.95 3.91
CA GLU A 245 -7.22 5.00 4.20
C GLU A 245 -7.92 4.55 2.91
N LEU A 246 -8.19 5.49 2.00
CA LEU A 246 -8.75 5.18 0.68
C LEU A 246 -7.81 4.31 -0.16
N GLY A 247 -6.51 4.63 -0.18
CA GLY A 247 -5.50 3.84 -0.87
C GLY A 247 -5.38 2.43 -0.28
N ALA A 248 -5.23 2.33 1.04
CA ALA A 248 -5.08 1.07 1.77
C ALA A 248 -6.29 0.15 1.62
N SER A 249 -7.52 0.69 1.61
CA SER A 249 -8.76 -0.08 1.42
C SER A 249 -8.74 -0.98 0.17
N MET A 250 -8.22 -0.46 -0.94
CA MET A 250 -8.10 -1.23 -2.19
C MET A 250 -7.09 -2.39 -2.06
N PHE A 251 -5.95 -2.15 -1.42
CA PHE A 251 -4.94 -3.19 -1.19
C PHE A 251 -5.41 -4.23 -0.16
N ASN A 252 -6.14 -3.81 0.87
CA ASN A 252 -6.80 -4.72 1.80
C ASN A 252 -7.78 -5.64 1.06
N SER A 253 -8.55 -5.11 0.11
CA SER A 253 -9.43 -5.93 -0.75
C SER A 253 -8.65 -6.93 -1.61
N LEU A 254 -7.45 -6.59 -2.08
CA LEU A 254 -6.56 -7.53 -2.79
C LEU A 254 -6.01 -8.60 -1.84
N ILE A 255 -5.65 -8.24 -0.60
CA ILE A 255 -5.15 -9.16 0.42
C ILE A 255 -6.26 -10.13 0.85
N ASP A 256 -7.49 -9.64 1.06
CA ASP A 256 -8.66 -10.46 1.42
C ASP A 256 -8.95 -11.52 0.35
N LEU A 257 -8.67 -11.24 -0.92
CA LEU A 257 -8.77 -12.18 -2.04
C LEU A 257 -7.49 -12.98 -2.31
N SER A 258 -6.48 -12.89 -1.44
CA SER A 258 -5.19 -13.59 -1.58
C SER A 258 -4.44 -13.26 -2.87
N LEU A 259 -4.63 -12.05 -3.41
CA LEU A 259 -3.99 -11.58 -4.64
C LEU A 259 -2.65 -10.88 -4.39
N HIS A 260 -2.33 -10.56 -3.13
CA HIS A 260 -1.09 -9.87 -2.77
C HIS A 260 0.21 -10.58 -3.14
N PRO A 261 0.33 -11.93 -3.22
CA PRO A 261 1.59 -12.57 -3.64
C PRO A 261 1.87 -12.29 -5.12
N GLN A 262 0.83 -12.41 -5.96
CA GLN A 262 0.94 -12.09 -7.38
C GLN A 262 1.25 -10.60 -7.58
N LEU A 263 0.58 -9.72 -6.82
CA LEU A 263 0.87 -8.29 -6.87
C LEU A 263 2.32 -8.00 -6.47
N PHE A 264 2.81 -8.63 -5.40
CA PHE A 264 4.18 -8.45 -4.92
C PHE A 264 5.21 -8.79 -6.00
N ASP A 265 5.02 -9.91 -6.70
CA ASP A 265 5.89 -10.31 -7.81
C ASP A 265 5.84 -9.31 -8.98
N LEU A 266 4.63 -8.84 -9.33
CA LEU A 266 4.43 -7.88 -10.42
C LEU A 266 4.99 -6.48 -10.13
N LEU A 267 5.13 -6.11 -8.85
CA LEU A 267 5.77 -4.86 -8.41
C LEU A 267 7.30 -4.96 -8.37
N GLY A 268 7.86 -6.15 -8.58
CA GLY A 268 9.30 -6.39 -8.60
C GLY A 268 9.97 -5.94 -9.90
N THR A 269 11.28 -5.68 -9.83
CA THR A 269 12.12 -5.42 -11.02
C THR A 269 13.41 -6.22 -10.92
N THR A 270 14.12 -6.43 -12.04
CA THR A 270 15.41 -7.13 -12.03
C THR A 270 16.58 -6.27 -11.53
N SER A 271 16.39 -4.95 -11.44
CA SER A 271 17.42 -3.99 -11.03
C SER A 271 17.51 -3.82 -9.51
N GLU A 272 16.43 -4.09 -8.79
CA GLU A 272 16.31 -3.87 -7.36
C GLU A 272 16.05 -5.20 -6.64
N VAL A 273 16.63 -5.35 -5.45
CA VAL A 273 16.39 -6.54 -4.61
C VAL A 273 14.96 -6.53 -4.07
N ILE A 274 14.49 -5.34 -3.71
CA ILE A 274 13.13 -5.05 -3.29
C ILE A 274 12.81 -3.61 -3.69
N THR A 275 11.65 -3.39 -4.31
CA THR A 275 11.24 -2.07 -4.81
C THR A 275 10.55 -1.24 -3.72
N PRO A 276 10.50 0.10 -3.83
CA PRO A 276 9.73 0.93 -2.91
C PRO A 276 8.26 0.51 -2.82
N SER A 277 7.62 0.22 -3.95
CA SER A 277 6.22 -0.26 -3.96
C SER A 277 6.06 -1.60 -3.23
N GLN A 278 7.00 -2.54 -3.37
CA GLN A 278 7.01 -3.79 -2.61
C GLN A 278 7.14 -3.53 -1.11
N THR A 279 8.01 -2.62 -0.67
CA THR A 279 8.14 -2.27 0.77
C THR A 279 6.86 -1.67 1.33
N VAL A 280 6.19 -0.77 0.61
CA VAL A 280 4.91 -0.19 1.04
C VAL A 280 3.81 -1.25 1.10
N LEU A 281 3.75 -2.18 0.13
CA LEU A 281 2.80 -3.28 0.17
C LEU A 281 3.01 -4.17 1.41
N LEU A 282 4.26 -4.42 1.81
CA LEU A 282 4.57 -5.15 3.04
C LEU A 282 4.13 -4.39 4.30
N LYS A 283 4.25 -3.06 4.34
CA LYS A 283 3.70 -2.23 5.44
C LYS A 283 2.18 -2.36 5.54
N ILE A 284 1.47 -2.34 4.41
CA ILE A 284 0.01 -2.53 4.38
C ILE A 284 -0.33 -3.96 4.85
N LEU A 285 0.43 -4.96 4.40
CA LEU A 285 0.24 -6.35 4.82
C LEU A 285 0.46 -6.53 6.33
N ASP A 286 1.49 -5.91 6.92
CA ASP A 286 1.74 -5.95 8.37
C ASP A 286 0.56 -5.38 9.18
N SER A 287 0.03 -4.23 8.74
CA SER A 287 -1.18 -3.64 9.31
C SER A 287 -2.40 -4.57 9.18
N HIS A 288 -2.58 -5.20 8.02
CA HIS A 288 -3.69 -6.13 7.77
C HIS A 288 -3.60 -7.38 8.65
N LEU A 289 -2.43 -8.02 8.73
CA LEU A 289 -2.16 -9.19 9.58
C LEU A 289 -2.43 -8.92 11.06
N SER A 290 -2.13 -7.70 11.53
CA SER A 290 -2.41 -7.28 12.90
C SER A 290 -3.90 -7.13 13.20
N SER A 291 -4.72 -6.88 12.16
CA SER A 291 -6.16 -6.62 12.28
C SER A 291 -7.04 -7.85 12.05
N SER A 292 -6.55 -8.87 11.35
CA SER A 292 -7.32 -10.06 10.95
C SER A 292 -6.91 -11.31 11.74
N PRO A 293 -7.77 -11.81 12.65
CA PRO A 293 -7.49 -13.04 13.40
C PRO A 293 -7.84 -14.33 12.63
N LEU A 294 -8.51 -14.20 11.48
CA LEU A 294 -9.03 -15.33 10.71
C LEU A 294 -7.91 -16.15 10.07
N SER A 295 -8.07 -17.48 10.05
CA SER A 295 -7.14 -18.36 9.34
C SER A 295 -7.30 -18.15 7.82
N PRO A 296 -6.20 -17.90 7.07
CA PRO A 296 -6.26 -17.73 5.64
C PRO A 296 -6.52 -19.05 4.91
N PRO A 297 -6.85 -19.02 3.60
CA PRO A 297 -7.03 -20.23 2.81
C PRO A 297 -5.77 -21.10 2.78
N SER A 298 -5.94 -22.38 2.43
CA SER A 298 -4.85 -23.33 2.23
C SER A 298 -4.59 -23.54 0.72
N PRO A 299 -3.35 -23.41 0.22
CA PRO A 299 -2.13 -23.04 0.96
C PRO A 299 -2.15 -21.57 1.39
N SER A 300 -1.38 -21.22 2.45
CA SER A 300 -1.30 -19.83 2.92
C SER A 300 -0.85 -18.90 1.80
N PRO A 301 -1.55 -17.78 1.56
CA PRO A 301 -1.10 -16.79 0.61
C PRO A 301 0.14 -16.04 1.12
N HIS A 302 0.52 -16.17 2.39
CA HIS A 302 1.71 -15.51 2.95
C HIS A 302 3.00 -16.31 2.75
N LEU A 303 2.95 -17.50 2.11
CA LEU A 303 4.11 -18.35 1.86
C LEU A 303 5.25 -17.65 1.12
N PHE A 304 4.96 -16.65 0.27
CA PHE A 304 5.97 -15.88 -0.46
C PHE A 304 6.96 -15.13 0.45
N LEU A 305 6.59 -14.87 1.72
CA LEU A 305 7.47 -14.21 2.69
C LEU A 305 8.70 -15.05 3.03
N ILE A 306 8.63 -16.38 2.96
CA ILE A 306 9.76 -17.28 3.25
C ILE A 306 10.88 -17.14 2.21
N PRO A 307 10.65 -17.37 0.90
CA PRO A 307 11.70 -17.16 -0.10
C PRO A 307 12.16 -15.69 -0.15
N LEU A 308 11.28 -14.73 0.11
CA LEU A 308 11.66 -13.32 0.23
C LEU A 308 12.65 -13.10 1.39
N PHE A 309 12.39 -13.66 2.57
CA PHE A 309 13.31 -13.64 3.71
C PHE A 309 14.68 -14.20 3.31
N HIS A 310 14.72 -15.36 2.67
CA HIS A 310 15.97 -15.97 2.21
C HIS A 310 16.74 -15.08 1.24
N ASN A 311 16.06 -14.47 0.26
CA ASN A 311 16.67 -13.60 -0.73
C ASN A 311 17.29 -12.36 -0.07
N LEU A 312 16.53 -11.69 0.79
CA LEU A 312 17.00 -10.49 1.48
C LEU A 312 18.12 -10.82 2.48
N ALA A 313 17.99 -11.90 3.27
CA ALA A 313 18.99 -12.33 4.23
C ALA A 313 20.31 -12.67 3.54
N ARG A 314 20.26 -13.44 2.45
CA ARG A 314 21.43 -13.77 1.64
C ARG A 314 22.09 -12.51 1.07
N TYR A 315 21.30 -11.60 0.52
CA TYR A 315 21.82 -10.35 -0.02
C TYR A 315 22.53 -9.54 1.06
N THR A 316 21.87 -9.35 2.20
CA THR A 316 22.43 -8.64 3.36
C THR A 316 23.74 -9.26 3.80
N THR A 317 23.79 -10.58 4.03
CA THR A 317 25.00 -11.27 4.49
C THR A 317 26.15 -11.09 3.50
N ILE A 318 25.90 -11.21 2.19
CA ILE A 318 26.95 -10.99 1.18
C ILE A 318 27.43 -9.54 1.19
N SER A 319 26.50 -8.59 1.22
CA SER A 319 26.80 -7.16 1.15
C SER A 319 27.60 -6.69 2.36
N ILE A 320 27.14 -6.96 3.58
CA ILE A 320 27.83 -6.53 4.80
C ILE A 320 29.19 -7.22 4.99
N ASN A 321 29.32 -8.49 4.59
CA ASN A 321 30.60 -9.22 4.69
C ASN A 321 31.61 -8.80 3.62
N SER A 322 31.17 -8.15 2.54
CA SER A 322 32.07 -7.61 1.50
C SER A 322 32.91 -6.44 2.02
N GLY A 323 32.45 -5.77 3.07
CA GLY A 323 33.05 -4.54 3.62
C GLY A 323 32.96 -3.33 2.69
N GLN A 324 32.26 -3.45 1.55
CA GLN A 324 32.01 -2.34 0.63
C GLN A 324 30.72 -1.60 1.03
N ASP A 325 30.69 -0.30 0.75
CA ASP A 325 29.46 0.48 0.88
C ASP A 325 28.44 0.04 -0.17
N ASP A 326 27.19 -0.12 0.24
CA ASP A 326 26.11 -0.59 -0.61
C ASP A 326 24.85 0.24 -0.38
N PRO A 327 24.53 1.19 -1.27
CA PRO A 327 23.43 2.15 -1.08
C PRO A 327 22.05 1.48 -1.10
N ARG A 328 21.97 0.18 -1.43
CA ARG A 328 20.73 -0.61 -1.44
C ARG A 328 20.40 -1.18 -0.05
N LEU A 329 21.37 -1.25 0.86
CA LEU A 329 21.20 -1.85 2.18
C LEU A 329 20.05 -1.27 3.01
N PRO A 330 19.82 0.07 3.06
CA PRO A 330 18.68 0.62 3.82
C PRO A 330 17.34 -0.01 3.42
N LYS A 331 17.06 -0.13 2.11
CA LYS A 331 15.81 -0.73 1.63
C LYS A 331 15.75 -2.23 1.82
N VAL A 332 16.88 -2.94 1.70
CA VAL A 332 16.93 -4.37 2.01
C VAL A 332 16.68 -4.61 3.49
N PHE A 333 17.23 -3.78 4.39
CA PHE A 333 16.98 -3.85 5.82
C PHE A 333 15.53 -3.53 6.17
N GLU A 334 14.93 -2.50 5.56
CA GLU A 334 13.50 -2.23 5.70
C GLU A 334 12.65 -3.45 5.31
N GLY A 335 12.94 -4.05 4.15
CA GLY A 335 12.30 -5.29 3.71
C GLY A 335 12.47 -6.44 4.71
N LEU A 336 13.67 -6.66 5.24
CA LEU A 336 13.93 -7.70 6.25
C LEU A 336 13.16 -7.49 7.54
N ILE A 337 13.06 -6.25 8.01
CA ILE A 337 12.28 -5.90 9.20
C ILE A 337 10.81 -6.28 8.97
N LEU A 338 10.21 -5.80 7.89
CA LEU A 338 8.81 -6.05 7.55
C LEU A 338 8.52 -7.55 7.35
N VAL A 339 9.43 -8.29 6.72
CA VAL A 339 9.29 -9.75 6.57
C VAL A 339 9.38 -10.47 7.91
N CYS A 340 10.33 -10.08 8.78
CA CYS A 340 10.42 -10.66 10.12
C CYS A 340 9.18 -10.35 10.97
N GLU A 341 8.63 -9.15 10.85
CA GLU A 341 7.39 -8.72 11.52
C GLU A 341 6.19 -9.52 11.02
N GLY A 342 5.99 -9.60 9.70
CA GLY A 342 4.91 -10.41 9.11
C GLY A 342 5.00 -11.88 9.49
N LEU A 343 6.18 -12.50 9.42
CA LEU A 343 6.39 -13.89 9.84
C LEU A 343 6.12 -14.08 11.35
N SER A 344 6.48 -13.10 12.18
CA SER A 344 6.20 -13.13 13.62
C SER A 344 4.72 -12.97 13.93
N ALA A 345 4.03 -12.06 13.22
CA ALA A 345 2.59 -11.83 13.34
C ALA A 345 1.80 -13.09 12.99
N ILE A 346 2.16 -13.77 11.89
CA ILE A 346 1.58 -15.06 11.50
C ILE A 346 1.81 -16.11 12.59
N GLY A 347 3.05 -16.24 13.10
CA GLY A 347 3.39 -17.17 14.18
C GLY A 347 2.59 -16.93 15.46
N LEU A 348 2.44 -15.67 15.87
CA LEU A 348 1.64 -15.27 17.03
C LEU A 348 0.15 -15.52 16.81
N SER A 349 -0.37 -15.23 15.62
CA SER A 349 -1.78 -15.47 15.24
C SER A 349 -2.13 -16.96 15.28
N VAL A 350 -1.26 -17.82 14.73
CA VAL A 350 -1.40 -19.28 14.82
C VAL A 350 -1.36 -19.76 16.27
N GLN A 351 -0.43 -19.23 17.08
CA GLN A 351 -0.35 -19.60 18.50
C GLN A 351 -1.59 -19.16 19.28
N ALA A 352 -2.13 -17.97 19.02
CA ALA A 352 -3.36 -17.50 19.66
C ALA A 352 -4.57 -18.40 19.35
N ARG A 353 -4.69 -18.89 18.10
CA ARG A 353 -5.73 -19.87 17.73
C ARG A 353 -5.56 -21.21 18.44
N LYS A 354 -4.31 -21.68 18.58
CA LYS A 354 -3.98 -22.91 19.34
C LYS A 354 -4.38 -22.76 20.82
N ASP A 355 -4.07 -21.63 21.44
CA ASP A 355 -4.37 -21.36 22.85
C ASP A 355 -5.89 -21.26 23.12
N SER A 356 -6.64 -20.66 22.19
CA SER A 356 -8.11 -20.56 22.26
C SER A 356 -8.85 -21.88 22.07
N LYS A 357 -8.14 -22.99 21.78
CA LYS A 357 -8.71 -24.32 21.45
C LYS A 357 -9.66 -24.31 20.24
N GLU A 358 -9.57 -23.28 19.40
CA GLU A 358 -10.31 -23.21 18.14
C GLU A 358 -9.74 -24.16 17.07
N ALA A 359 -8.64 -24.86 17.37
CA ALA A 359 -7.93 -25.74 16.46
C ALA A 359 -7.98 -27.22 16.90
N VAL A 360 -8.96 -27.98 16.38
CA VAL A 360 -8.96 -29.46 16.39
C VAL A 360 -9.10 -29.96 14.94
N GLY A 361 -8.00 -29.97 14.18
CA GLY A 361 -7.93 -30.50 12.81
C GLY A 361 -6.58 -30.22 12.13
N ASP A 362 -6.26 -30.92 11.04
CA ASP A 362 -5.11 -30.61 10.16
C ASP A 362 -5.40 -29.32 9.42
N LEU A 363 -5.11 -28.21 10.08
CA LEU A 363 -5.32 -26.86 9.56
C LEU A 363 -4.22 -26.60 8.54
N GLY A 364 -4.62 -26.40 7.29
CA GLY A 364 -3.75 -25.98 6.20
C GLY A 364 -3.27 -24.54 6.40
N GLY A 365 -3.24 -23.73 5.34
CA GLY A 365 -3.05 -22.29 5.49
C GLY A 365 -1.78 -21.91 6.28
N ASP A 366 -1.93 -21.01 7.24
CA ASP A 366 -0.81 -20.52 8.06
C ASP A 366 -0.26 -21.58 9.00
N GLU A 367 -1.09 -22.49 9.50
CA GLU A 367 -0.65 -23.59 10.35
C GLU A 367 0.31 -24.52 9.58
N ALA A 368 0.06 -24.76 8.29
CA ALA A 368 0.98 -25.46 7.41
C ALA A 368 2.25 -24.62 7.12
N MET A 369 2.12 -23.31 6.95
CA MET A 369 3.24 -22.39 6.75
C MET A 369 4.21 -22.39 7.95
N ILE A 370 3.71 -22.43 9.19
CA ILE A 370 4.57 -22.53 10.39
C ILE A 370 5.42 -23.80 10.35
N LYS A 371 4.88 -24.92 9.86
CA LYS A 371 5.67 -26.16 9.68
C LYS A 371 6.81 -25.95 8.67
N VAL A 372 6.58 -25.19 7.60
CA VAL A 372 7.62 -24.82 6.62
C VAL A 372 8.67 -23.93 7.27
N MET A 373 8.26 -22.88 7.99
CA MET A 373 9.18 -21.96 8.68
C MET A 373 10.12 -22.68 9.65
N LYS A 374 9.63 -23.73 10.31
CA LYS A 374 10.36 -24.55 11.28
C LYS A 374 11.16 -25.69 10.65
N ASN A 375 11.10 -25.89 9.34
CA ASN A 375 11.78 -27.00 8.68
C ASN A 375 13.31 -26.87 8.82
N GLY A 376 13.95 -27.92 9.35
CA GLY A 376 15.40 -27.94 9.58
C GLY A 376 16.26 -28.31 8.38
N LYS A 377 15.65 -28.60 7.21
CA LYS A 377 16.38 -28.78 5.95
C LYS A 377 16.93 -27.45 5.47
N ASP A 378 18.17 -27.47 5.00
CA ASP A 378 18.87 -26.27 4.55
C ASP A 378 18.14 -25.65 3.35
N GLY A 379 17.81 -24.37 3.46
CA GLY A 379 17.11 -23.61 2.41
C GLY A 379 15.59 -23.70 2.43
N ASP A 380 14.98 -24.51 3.31
CA ASP A 380 13.52 -24.63 3.41
C ASP A 380 12.93 -23.72 4.50
N GLY A 381 13.46 -23.80 5.72
CA GLY A 381 12.96 -23.05 6.87
C GLY A 381 13.77 -21.78 7.17
N VAL A 382 13.25 -20.95 8.08
CA VAL A 382 13.84 -19.63 8.39
C VAL A 382 14.76 -19.66 9.61
N VAL A 383 14.71 -20.71 10.44
CA VAL A 383 15.44 -20.78 11.73
C VAL A 383 16.96 -20.67 11.56
N LYS A 384 17.60 -21.54 10.76
CA LYS A 384 19.07 -21.48 10.56
C LYS A 384 19.52 -20.20 9.87
N PRO A 385 18.89 -19.75 8.76
CA PRO A 385 19.26 -18.47 8.15
C PRO A 385 19.09 -17.27 9.08
N SER A 386 18.09 -17.27 9.98
CA SER A 386 17.96 -16.24 11.02
C SER A 386 19.19 -16.20 11.95
N ILE A 387 19.71 -17.36 12.38
CA ILE A 387 20.92 -17.43 13.22
C ILE A 387 22.16 -16.96 12.46
N GLU A 388 22.31 -17.35 11.20
CA GLU A 388 23.43 -16.93 10.35
C GLU A 388 23.42 -15.43 10.09
N LEU A 389 22.26 -14.88 9.74
CA LEU A 389 22.06 -13.45 9.54
C LEU A 389 22.34 -12.67 10.83
N LEU A 390 21.82 -13.15 11.98
CA LEU A 390 22.04 -12.53 13.28
C LEU A 390 23.54 -12.45 13.63
N ARG A 391 24.31 -13.49 13.29
CA ARG A 391 25.77 -13.51 13.51
C ARG A 391 26.49 -12.43 12.71
N SER A 392 26.16 -12.27 11.43
CA SER A 392 26.74 -11.22 10.60
C SER A 392 26.32 -9.82 11.07
N LEU A 393 25.04 -9.65 11.45
CA LEU A 393 24.54 -8.38 11.97
C LEU A 393 25.15 -8.01 13.33
N ASP A 394 25.51 -8.97 14.17
CA ASP A 394 26.13 -8.64 15.46
C ASP A 394 27.53 -8.04 15.31
N THR A 395 28.23 -8.45 14.25
CA THR A 395 29.52 -7.85 13.88
C THR A 395 29.32 -6.49 13.22
N PHE A 396 28.32 -6.37 12.33
CA PHE A 396 28.05 -5.17 11.57
C PHE A 396 27.47 -4.02 12.41
N PHE A 397 26.58 -4.35 13.35
CA PHE A 397 26.01 -3.43 14.33
C PHE A 397 26.51 -3.78 15.74
N PRO A 398 27.74 -3.38 16.12
CA PRO A 398 28.29 -3.66 17.44
C PRO A 398 27.43 -3.00 18.53
N ARG A 399 27.27 -3.71 19.65
CA ARG A 399 26.52 -3.22 20.82
C ARG A 399 27.21 -2.02 21.46
N ILE A 400 26.45 -1.04 21.92
CA ILE A 400 26.95 0.08 22.73
C ILE A 400 26.43 -0.06 24.16
N ASN A 401 27.32 -0.31 25.11
CA ASN A 401 26.97 -0.38 26.52
C ASN A 401 27.24 0.98 27.21
N PRO A 402 26.20 1.72 27.65
CA PRO A 402 26.36 3.06 28.21
C PRO A 402 27.11 3.08 29.55
N ARG A 403 27.32 1.92 30.18
CA ARG A 403 28.06 1.79 31.45
C ARG A 403 29.57 1.71 31.27
N ILE A 404 30.06 1.50 30.06
CA ILE A 404 31.48 1.41 29.77
C ILE A 404 31.95 2.81 29.36
N GLN A 405 32.59 3.54 30.28
CA GLN A 405 33.26 4.80 29.93
C GLN A 405 34.40 4.47 28.95
N SER A 406 34.40 5.12 27.78
CA SER A 406 35.31 4.89 26.65
C SER A 406 36.77 5.12 27.03
N THR A 407 37.42 4.13 27.64
CA THR A 407 38.86 4.12 27.91
C THR A 407 39.66 3.44 26.79
N SER A 408 38.97 2.81 25.84
CA SER A 408 39.58 2.13 24.70
C SER A 408 39.13 2.77 23.39
N SER A 409 40.09 3.38 22.70
CA SER A 409 40.03 3.82 21.30
C SER A 409 39.92 2.62 20.34
N ALA A 410 38.95 1.74 20.56
CA ALA A 410 38.57 0.76 19.55
C ALA A 410 38.06 1.56 18.36
N THR A 411 38.70 1.40 17.21
CA THR A 411 38.33 2.00 15.93
C THR A 411 37.02 1.35 15.48
N ILE A 412 35.91 1.72 16.13
CA ILE A 412 34.57 1.43 15.64
C ILE A 412 34.44 2.29 14.39
N THR A 413 34.45 1.67 13.21
CA THR A 413 34.06 2.37 11.99
C THR A 413 32.64 2.88 12.25
N PRO A 414 32.41 4.20 12.25
CA PRO A 414 31.10 4.74 12.56
C PRO A 414 30.12 4.21 11.51
N ILE A 415 29.07 3.55 11.98
CA ILE A 415 27.93 3.17 11.15
C ILE A 415 27.39 4.46 10.52
N SER A 416 27.11 4.45 9.21
CA SER A 416 26.49 5.58 8.53
C SER A 416 25.20 5.97 9.26
N GLU A 417 24.94 7.28 9.45
CA GLU A 417 23.71 7.76 10.10
C GLU A 417 22.44 7.24 9.39
N GLU A 418 22.51 6.95 8.08
CA GLU A 418 21.42 6.34 7.31
C GLU A 418 21.12 4.90 7.73
N LEU A 419 22.11 4.16 8.26
CA LEU A 419 21.97 2.77 8.67
C LEU A 419 21.58 2.62 10.14
N LYS A 420 21.74 3.69 10.93
CA LYS A 420 21.45 3.71 12.37
C LYS A 420 20.01 3.31 12.72
N PRO A 421 18.96 3.70 11.98
CA PRO A 421 17.59 3.26 12.25
C PRO A 421 17.39 1.73 12.17
N PHE A 422 18.29 1.02 11.47
CA PHE A 422 18.20 -0.42 11.22
C PHE A 422 18.94 -1.28 12.26
N SER A 423 19.54 -0.67 13.29
CA SER A 423 20.12 -1.40 14.45
C SER A 423 19.12 -2.34 15.14
N ASN A 424 17.83 -2.03 15.00
CA ASN A 424 16.71 -2.81 15.53
C ASN A 424 16.48 -4.14 14.80
N LEU A 425 17.09 -4.37 13.63
CA LEU A 425 16.89 -5.62 12.88
C LEU A 425 17.27 -6.87 13.69
N LYS A 426 18.32 -6.80 14.53
CA LYS A 426 18.68 -7.90 15.45
C LYS A 426 17.52 -8.28 16.37
N ARG A 427 16.76 -7.29 16.85
CA ARG A 427 15.58 -7.50 17.73
C ARG A 427 14.48 -8.25 16.98
N ASN A 428 14.15 -7.83 15.76
CA ASN A 428 13.11 -8.49 14.95
C ASN A 428 13.45 -9.96 14.65
N ILE A 429 14.72 -10.28 14.38
CA ILE A 429 15.17 -11.66 14.16
C ILE A 429 15.06 -12.49 15.45
N VAL A 430 15.52 -11.95 16.57
CA VAL A 430 15.44 -12.62 17.88
C VAL A 430 13.98 -12.82 18.31
N GLN A 431 13.09 -11.86 18.02
CA GLN A 431 11.66 -11.98 18.24
C GLN A 431 11.07 -13.14 17.43
N LEU A 432 11.36 -13.21 16.12
CA LEU A 432 10.89 -14.30 15.26
C LEU A 432 11.35 -15.67 15.78
N LEU A 433 12.63 -15.81 16.15
CA LEU A 433 13.15 -17.02 16.75
C LEU A 433 12.45 -17.36 18.07
N GLY A 434 12.17 -16.35 18.90
CA GLY A 434 11.42 -16.51 20.14
C GLY A 434 10.01 -17.04 19.93
N VAL A 435 9.31 -16.55 18.90
CA VAL A 435 7.99 -17.03 18.48
C VAL A 435 8.06 -18.48 18.02
N LEU A 436 8.99 -18.81 17.12
CA LEU A 436 9.09 -20.16 16.54
C LEU A 436 9.52 -21.23 17.53
N THR A 437 10.32 -20.86 18.54
CA THR A 437 10.82 -21.79 19.55
C THR A 437 9.77 -22.14 20.62
N PHE A 438 8.72 -21.32 20.76
CA PHE A 438 7.73 -21.53 21.81
C PHE A 438 7.06 -22.91 21.69
N GLU A 439 7.17 -23.71 22.76
CA GLU A 439 6.66 -25.08 22.86
C GLU A 439 7.13 -26.04 21.73
N ASP A 440 8.30 -25.80 21.14
CA ASP A 440 8.84 -26.64 20.07
C ASP A 440 10.33 -26.91 20.25
N THR A 441 10.65 -28.07 20.83
CA THR A 441 12.03 -28.46 21.10
C THR A 441 12.83 -28.69 19.82
N SER A 442 12.18 -29.06 18.71
CA SER A 442 12.87 -29.33 17.44
C SER A 442 13.52 -28.06 16.86
N VAL A 443 12.88 -26.90 17.04
CA VAL A 443 13.46 -25.59 16.71
C VAL A 443 14.61 -25.27 17.64
N GLY A 444 14.46 -25.58 18.94
CA GLY A 444 15.54 -25.45 19.92
C GLY A 444 16.78 -26.29 19.56
N ASP A 445 16.59 -27.49 19.03
CA ASP A 445 17.68 -28.38 18.61
C ASP A 445 18.37 -27.84 17.35
N GLN A 446 17.63 -27.24 16.43
CA GLN A 446 18.21 -26.53 15.28
C GLN A 446 19.08 -25.34 15.71
N VAL A 447 18.56 -24.51 16.62
CA VAL A 447 19.30 -23.35 17.16
C VAL A 447 20.57 -23.83 17.88
N ARG A 448 20.47 -24.91 18.66
CA ARG A 448 21.62 -25.55 19.31
C ARG A 448 22.66 -26.05 18.30
N GLY A 449 22.22 -26.72 17.23
CA GLY A 449 23.09 -27.27 16.20
C GLY A 449 23.90 -26.23 15.44
N CYS A 450 23.47 -24.97 15.44
CA CYS A 450 24.17 -23.84 14.80
C CYS A 450 24.87 -22.91 15.79
N GLU A 451 25.10 -23.36 17.05
CA GLU A 451 25.68 -22.55 18.14
C GLU A 451 24.90 -21.25 18.41
N GLY A 452 23.61 -21.24 18.08
CA GLY A 452 22.74 -20.07 18.20
C GLY A 452 22.39 -19.71 19.64
N ILE A 453 22.45 -20.67 20.57
CA ILE A 453 22.11 -20.44 21.99
C ILE A 453 23.08 -19.43 22.61
N GLN A 454 24.38 -19.61 22.39
CA GLN A 454 25.44 -18.72 22.85
C GLN A 454 25.29 -17.33 22.23
N LEU A 455 25.00 -17.27 20.94
CA LEU A 455 24.77 -16.03 20.21
C LEU A 455 23.60 -15.23 20.82
N ILE A 456 22.44 -15.88 21.03
CA ILE A 456 21.25 -15.23 21.60
C ILE A 456 21.47 -14.83 23.06
N LEU A 457 22.22 -15.61 23.85
CA LEU A 457 22.62 -15.21 25.21
C LEU A 457 23.46 -13.92 25.19
N GLY A 458 24.35 -13.75 24.21
CA GLY A 458 25.10 -12.50 24.00
C GLY A 458 24.20 -11.29 23.71
N MET A 459 23.01 -11.50 23.16
CA MET A 459 22.02 -10.44 22.90
C MET A 459 21.28 -9.98 24.17
N THR A 460 21.55 -10.58 25.33
CA THR A 460 20.96 -10.16 26.62
C THR A 460 21.73 -9.02 27.29
N GLU A 461 22.84 -8.58 26.70
CA GLU A 461 23.57 -7.40 27.11
C GLU A 461 22.80 -6.11 26.78
N ILE A 462 23.11 -5.02 27.48
CA ILE A 462 22.51 -3.71 27.20
C ILE A 462 23.11 -3.16 25.91
N ASP A 463 22.24 -2.73 25.01
CA ASP A 463 22.60 -2.07 23.76
C ASP A 463 21.81 -0.76 23.63
N GLU A 464 22.49 0.38 23.70
CA GLU A 464 21.87 1.71 23.57
C GLU A 464 21.25 1.92 22.19
N ASN A 465 21.83 1.30 21.15
CA ASN A 465 21.31 1.37 19.79
C ASN A 465 20.08 0.48 19.57
N ASN A 466 19.80 -0.46 20.48
CA ASN A 466 18.66 -1.37 20.38
C ASN A 466 18.09 -1.68 21.78
N PRO A 467 17.37 -0.72 22.40
CA PRO A 467 16.97 -0.80 23.80
C PRO A 467 16.09 -1.99 24.18
N TYR A 468 15.37 -2.57 23.21
CA TYR A 468 14.44 -3.68 23.43
C TYR A 468 15.01 -5.05 23.06
N LEU A 469 16.23 -5.13 22.49
CA LEU A 469 16.85 -6.39 22.10
C LEU A 469 16.95 -7.37 23.27
N ARG A 470 17.33 -6.85 24.43
CA ARG A 470 17.57 -7.63 25.65
C ARG A 470 16.32 -8.39 26.09
N GLU A 471 15.17 -7.72 26.11
CA GLU A 471 13.91 -8.30 26.57
C GLU A 471 13.46 -9.41 25.62
N HIS A 472 13.56 -9.19 24.31
CA HIS A 472 13.28 -10.22 23.31
C HIS A 472 14.27 -11.39 23.39
N ALA A 473 15.56 -11.12 23.64
CA ALA A 473 16.56 -12.17 23.83
C ALA A 473 16.28 -13.01 25.07
N LEU A 474 15.92 -12.40 26.20
CA LEU A 474 15.53 -13.11 27.42
C LEU A 474 14.30 -14.00 27.19
N LEU A 475 13.29 -13.49 26.49
CA LEU A 475 12.11 -14.28 26.13
C LEU A 475 12.47 -15.46 25.22
N CYS A 476 13.31 -15.23 24.21
CA CYS A 476 13.80 -16.27 23.30
C CYS A 476 14.59 -17.34 24.06
N VAL A 477 15.49 -16.95 24.97
CA VAL A 477 16.24 -17.89 25.83
C VAL A 477 15.29 -18.69 26.70
N ARG A 478 14.30 -18.06 27.34
CA ARG A 478 13.29 -18.77 28.12
C ARG A 478 12.57 -19.82 27.28
N ASN A 479 12.21 -19.50 26.04
CA ASN A 479 11.55 -20.43 25.13
C ASN A 479 12.48 -21.56 24.67
N LEU A 480 13.76 -21.27 24.37
CA LEU A 480 14.77 -22.26 24.03
C LEU A 480 15.02 -23.28 25.16
N MET A 481 14.87 -22.86 26.41
CA MET A 481 15.05 -23.72 27.58
C MET A 481 13.79 -24.45 28.01
N LEU A 482 12.60 -23.96 27.62
CA LEU A 482 11.32 -24.54 28.04
C LEU A 482 11.22 -25.98 27.55
N ASN A 483 11.09 -26.92 28.48
CA ASN A 483 10.97 -28.36 28.21
C ASN A 483 12.12 -28.94 27.35
N ASN A 484 13.30 -28.30 27.33
CA ASN A 484 14.46 -28.76 26.56
C ASN A 484 15.70 -28.94 27.47
N PRO A 485 15.88 -30.12 28.11
CA PRO A 485 17.00 -30.40 29.01
C PRO A 485 18.38 -30.31 28.34
N GLU A 486 18.46 -30.64 27.05
CA GLU A 486 19.71 -30.61 26.27
C GLU A 486 20.19 -29.17 26.05
N ASN A 487 19.27 -28.24 25.82
CA ASN A 487 19.57 -26.81 25.82
C ASN A 487 19.95 -26.29 27.21
N GLN A 488 19.27 -26.74 28.26
CA GLN A 488 19.60 -26.36 29.65
C GLN A 488 21.00 -26.86 30.07
N ALA A 489 21.43 -28.00 29.53
CA ALA A 489 22.76 -28.55 29.78
C ALA A 489 23.87 -27.61 29.28
N ILE A 490 23.65 -26.89 28.17
CA ILE A 490 24.61 -25.90 27.66
C ILE A 490 24.84 -24.79 28.68
N ILE A 491 23.78 -24.21 29.24
CA ILE A 491 23.90 -23.19 30.30
C ILE A 491 24.57 -23.77 31.54
N THR A 492 24.25 -25.02 31.90
CA THR A 492 24.85 -25.70 33.06
C THR A 492 26.35 -25.93 32.89
N GLN A 493 26.81 -26.14 31.66
CA GLN A 493 28.23 -26.32 31.32
C GLN A 493 29.00 -24.99 31.25
N MET A 494 28.31 -23.85 31.08
CA MET A 494 28.94 -22.54 31.13
C MET A 494 29.49 -22.26 32.53
N ASN A 495 30.67 -21.66 32.58
CA ASN A 495 31.30 -21.22 33.82
C ASN A 495 31.31 -19.69 33.88
N PRO A 496 30.93 -19.09 35.01
CA PRO A 496 31.03 -17.65 35.16
C PRO A 496 32.51 -17.25 35.10
N VAL A 497 32.81 -16.26 34.24
CA VAL A 497 34.19 -15.74 34.07
C VAL A 497 34.44 -14.57 35.02
N GLY A 498 33.38 -13.86 35.42
CA GLY A 498 33.43 -12.76 36.38
C GLY A 498 32.11 -11.98 36.44
N VAL A 499 32.11 -10.85 37.12
CA VAL A 499 30.99 -9.90 37.17
C VAL A 499 31.47 -8.56 36.62
N LEU A 500 30.73 -7.99 35.67
CA LEU A 500 31.04 -6.67 35.12
C LEU A 500 30.87 -5.61 36.20
N SER A 501 31.94 -4.85 36.42
CA SER A 501 31.94 -3.68 37.30
C SER A 501 30.94 -2.62 36.78
N PRO A 502 30.03 -2.13 37.62
CA PRO A 502 29.09 -1.07 37.24
C PRO A 502 29.76 0.26 36.90
N GLU A 503 30.98 0.50 37.39
CA GLU A 503 31.66 1.80 37.31
C GLU A 503 32.54 1.94 36.06
N ASN A 504 33.19 0.86 35.62
CA ASN A 504 34.20 0.90 34.56
C ASN A 504 34.11 -0.28 33.56
N GLY A 505 33.15 -1.20 33.72
CA GLY A 505 32.99 -2.35 32.82
C GLY A 505 34.06 -3.43 32.94
N GLU A 506 34.98 -3.35 33.91
CA GLU A 506 35.98 -4.39 34.13
C GLU A 506 35.35 -5.69 34.63
N ILE A 507 35.89 -6.83 34.19
CA ILE A 507 35.47 -8.15 34.67
C ILE A 507 36.09 -8.37 36.05
N LEU A 508 35.28 -8.19 37.09
CA LEU A 508 35.64 -8.50 38.47
C LEU A 508 35.56 -10.02 38.72
N PRO A 509 36.28 -10.55 39.71
CA PRO A 509 36.20 -11.96 40.08
C PRO A 509 34.75 -12.37 40.39
N VAL A 510 34.42 -13.63 40.06
CA VAL A 510 33.10 -14.20 40.39
C VAL A 510 32.87 -14.14 41.91
N PRO A 511 31.79 -13.48 42.39
CA PRO A 511 31.45 -13.46 43.81
C PRO A 511 31.34 -14.89 44.34
N GLU A 512 31.81 -15.14 45.57
CA GLU A 512 31.77 -16.47 46.21
C GLU A 512 30.37 -17.11 46.18
N LYS A 513 29.32 -16.29 46.21
CA LYS A 513 27.91 -16.73 46.16
C LYS A 513 27.48 -17.28 44.79
N MET A 514 28.20 -16.93 43.73
CA MET A 514 27.94 -17.32 42.33
C MET A 514 28.91 -18.39 41.82
N LYS A 515 29.94 -18.74 42.60
CA LYS A 515 30.81 -19.86 42.28
C LYS A 515 30.02 -21.16 42.40
N LYS A 516 30.17 -22.06 41.43
CA LYS A 516 29.64 -23.43 41.55
C LYS A 516 30.25 -24.06 42.80
N LYS A 517 29.39 -24.50 43.72
CA LYS A 517 29.85 -25.29 44.86
C LYS A 517 30.41 -26.62 44.32
N PRO A 518 31.52 -27.10 44.89
CA PRO A 518 32.20 -28.31 44.42
C PRO A 518 31.31 -29.54 44.48
#